data_AF-A0A9N9CJF0-F1
#
_entry.id   AF-A0A9N9CJF0-F1
#
_cell.length_a   1.000
_cell.length_b   1.000
_cell.length_c   1.000
_cell.angle_alpha   90.00
_cell.angle_beta   90.00
_cell.angle_gamma   90.00
#
_symmetry.space_group_name_H-M   'P 1'
#
loop_
_entity.id
_entity.type
_entity.pdbx_description
1 polymer ?
#
loop_
_entity_poly.entity_id
_entity_poly.type
_entity_poly.pdbx_seq_one_letter_code
_entity_poly.pdbx_strand_id
1 'polypeptide(L)'
;MTTLQKRNQERTHEGTIRIERSEKNQERAYIAASHRGDRSMEARIESARKASEIHKKRTGRALRITPEDVRNEEMYQEIDPDEEAKLEQLHQEVIGESQEK
;
A
#
# COMPACT_ATOMS: atom_id res chain seq x y z
N MET A 1 -33.57 -1.97 -24.76
CA MET A 1 -32.37 -1.20 -24.34
C MET A 1 -31.44 -1.05 -25.54
N THR A 2 -31.15 0.20 -25.91
CA THR A 2 -30.44 0.61 -27.13
C THR A 2 -28.99 0.10 -27.17
N THR A 3 -28.54 -0.36 -28.35
CA THR A 3 -27.20 -0.93 -28.60
C THR A 3 -26.02 0.01 -28.28
N LEU A 4 -26.26 1.33 -28.24
CA LEU A 4 -25.28 2.32 -27.79
C LEU A 4 -25.04 2.31 -26.27
N GLN A 5 -26.07 2.05 -25.45
CA GLN A 5 -25.91 2.00 -23.99
C GLN A 5 -25.09 0.78 -23.54
N LYS A 6 -25.26 -0.39 -24.19
CA LYS A 6 -24.43 -1.58 -23.92
C LYS A 6 -22.95 -1.33 -24.20
N ARG A 7 -22.61 -0.75 -25.36
CA ARG A 7 -21.21 -0.42 -25.71
C ARG A 7 -20.56 0.59 -24.77
N ASN A 8 -21.34 1.56 -24.27
CA ASN A 8 -20.81 2.52 -23.28
C ASN A 8 -20.58 1.85 -21.92
N GLN A 9 -21.48 0.96 -21.50
CA GLN A 9 -21.30 0.18 -20.28
C GLN A 9 -20.08 -0.76 -20.39
N GLU A 10 -19.92 -1.52 -21.47
CA GLU A 10 -18.78 -2.42 -21.65
C GLU A 10 -17.43 -1.69 -21.58
N ARG A 11 -17.32 -0.50 -22.19
CA ARG A 11 -16.09 0.33 -22.12
C ARG A 11 -15.77 0.82 -20.71
N THR A 12 -16.78 1.17 -19.91
CA THR A 12 -16.53 1.63 -18.52
C THR A 12 -16.06 0.48 -17.64
N HIS A 13 -16.63 -0.72 -17.80
CA HIS A 13 -16.24 -1.90 -17.03
C HIS A 13 -14.83 -2.41 -17.43
N GLU A 14 -14.47 -2.37 -18.71
CA GLU A 14 -13.09 -2.69 -19.11
C GLU A 14 -12.07 -1.69 -18.56
N GLY A 15 -12.44 -0.41 -18.50
CA GLY A 15 -11.61 0.64 -17.91
C GLY A 15 -11.33 0.39 -16.42
N THR A 16 -12.35 0.06 -15.63
CA THR A 16 -12.18 -0.22 -14.19
C THR A 16 -11.33 -1.47 -13.94
N ILE A 17 -11.55 -2.56 -14.70
CA ILE A 17 -10.76 -3.79 -14.58
C ILE A 17 -9.27 -3.55 -14.88
N ARG A 18 -8.94 -2.69 -15.86
CA ARG A 18 -7.54 -2.35 -16.17
C ARG A 18 -6.89 -1.58 -15.02
N ILE A 19 -7.62 -0.66 -14.39
CA ILE A 19 -7.12 0.11 -13.24
C ILE A 19 -6.85 -0.80 -12.05
N GLU A 20 -7.80 -1.66 -11.68
CA GLU A 20 -7.65 -2.60 -10.56
C GLU A 20 -6.44 -3.54 -10.76
N ARG A 21 -6.23 -4.03 -11.98
CA ARG A 21 -5.05 -4.85 -12.32
C ARG A 21 -3.76 -4.05 -12.23
N SER A 22 -3.77 -2.79 -12.68
CA SER A 22 -2.61 -1.90 -12.60
C SER A 22 -2.22 -1.64 -11.15
N GLU A 23 -3.18 -1.32 -10.28
CA GLU A 23 -2.95 -1.08 -8.86
C GLU A 23 -2.39 -2.34 -8.18
N LYS A 24 -3.00 -3.51 -8.41
CA LYS A 24 -2.49 -4.78 -7.87
C LYS A 24 -1.06 -5.09 -8.34
N ASN A 25 -0.72 -4.79 -9.59
CA ASN A 25 0.64 -5.00 -10.09
C ASN A 25 1.63 -4.02 -9.46
N GLN A 26 1.22 -2.78 -9.26
CA GLN A 26 2.03 -1.76 -8.61
C GLN A 26 2.28 -2.09 -7.13
N GLU A 27 1.24 -2.55 -6.42
CA GLU A 27 1.33 -3.10 -5.05
C GLU A 27 2.43 -4.19 -4.99
N ARG A 28 2.33 -5.20 -5.86
CA ARG A 28 3.31 -6.31 -5.92
C ARG A 28 4.74 -5.83 -6.23
N ALA A 29 4.88 -4.85 -7.12
CA ALA A 29 6.19 -4.30 -7.46
C ALA A 29 6.83 -3.60 -6.26
N TYR A 30 6.05 -2.86 -5.46
CA TYR A 30 6.53 -2.20 -4.26
C TYR A 30 6.87 -3.18 -3.13
N ILE A 31 6.11 -4.26 -2.96
CA ILE A 31 6.45 -5.35 -2.04
C ILE A 31 7.81 -5.94 -2.42
N ALA A 32 7.98 -6.36 -3.68
CA ALA A 32 9.24 -6.92 -4.17
C ALA A 32 10.41 -5.93 -4.01
N ALA A 33 10.18 -4.65 -4.28
CA ALA A 33 11.15 -3.58 -4.06
C ALA A 33 11.60 -3.44 -2.60
N SER A 34 10.69 -3.64 -1.64
CA SER A 34 11.01 -3.57 -0.21
C SER A 34 11.85 -4.75 0.29
N HIS A 35 11.77 -5.91 -0.38
CA HIS A 35 12.58 -7.10 -0.07
C HIS A 35 13.96 -7.09 -0.74
N ARG A 36 14.30 -6.05 -1.51
CA ARG A 36 15.60 -5.96 -2.18
C ARG A 36 16.71 -5.53 -1.23
N GLY A 37 17.56 -6.48 -0.84
CA GLY A 37 18.76 -6.24 -0.02
C GLY A 37 19.82 -5.31 -0.63
N ASP A 38 19.79 -5.08 -1.94
CA ASP A 38 20.69 -4.16 -2.63
C ASP A 38 20.32 -2.67 -2.46
N ARG A 39 19.22 -2.36 -1.76
CA ARG A 39 18.72 -1.00 -1.54
C ARG A 39 18.91 -0.54 -0.10
N SER A 40 18.98 0.78 0.09
CA SER A 40 19.02 1.36 1.44
C SER A 40 17.77 0.99 2.23
N MET A 41 17.92 0.89 3.56
CA MET A 41 16.82 0.55 4.45
C MET A 41 15.64 1.54 4.32
N GLU A 42 15.95 2.83 4.19
CA GLU A 42 14.96 3.88 4.00
C GLU A 42 14.16 3.70 2.70
N ALA A 43 14.84 3.42 1.58
CA ALA A 43 14.17 3.17 0.30
C ALA A 43 13.31 1.91 0.32
N ARG A 44 13.72 0.88 1.09
CA ARG A 44 12.93 -0.34 1.31
C ARG A 44 11.68 -0.05 2.14
N ILE A 45 11.80 0.71 3.22
CA ILE A 45 10.67 1.14 4.07
C ILE A 45 9.69 2.00 3.27
N GLU A 46 10.19 2.97 2.49
CA GLU A 46 9.34 3.80 1.63
C GLU A 46 8.57 2.96 0.60
N SER A 47 9.23 1.96 0.01
CA SER A 47 8.57 1.01 -0.90
C SER A 47 7.48 0.22 -0.19
N ALA A 48 7.75 -0.28 1.03
CA ALA A 48 6.77 -1.01 1.83
C ALA A 48 5.55 -0.15 2.21
N ARG A 49 5.77 1.13 2.53
CA ARG A 49 4.68 2.10 2.78
C ARG A 49 3.82 2.34 1.55
N LYS A 50 4.43 2.56 0.37
CA LYS A 50 3.68 2.71 -0.90
C LYS A 50 2.87 1.45 -1.26
N ALA A 51 3.40 0.26 -0.98
CA ALA A 51 2.64 -0.97 -1.12
C ALA A 51 1.42 -0.99 -0.18
N SER A 52 1.59 -0.61 1.08
CA SER A 52 0.50 -0.52 2.07
C SER A 52 -0.60 0.44 1.65
N GLU A 53 -0.26 1.63 1.12
CA GLU A 53 -1.23 2.61 0.62
C GLU A 53 -2.10 2.05 -0.51
N ILE A 54 -1.49 1.38 -1.48
CA ILE A 54 -2.21 0.77 -2.61
C ILE A 54 -3.06 -0.41 -2.12
N HIS A 55 -2.52 -1.21 -1.20
CA HIS A 55 -3.26 -2.31 -0.59
C HIS A 55 -4.50 -1.79 0.14
N LYS A 56 -4.35 -0.78 1.01
CA LYS A 56 -5.46 -0.12 1.72
C LYS A 56 -6.51 0.44 0.78
N LYS A 57 -6.08 1.08 -0.32
CA LYS A 57 -7.02 1.56 -1.34
C LYS A 57 -7.86 0.43 -1.95
N ARG A 58 -7.27 -0.76 -2.13
CA ARG A 58 -7.91 -1.92 -2.78
C ARG A 58 -8.70 -2.81 -1.82
N THR A 59 -8.24 -2.98 -0.58
CA THR A 59 -8.81 -3.95 0.40
C THR A 59 -9.50 -3.26 1.58
N GLY A 60 -9.21 -1.99 1.83
CA GLY A 60 -9.70 -1.25 3.00
C GLY A 60 -8.86 -1.47 4.27
N ARG A 61 -7.74 -2.19 4.19
CA ARG A 61 -6.84 -2.46 5.33
C ARG A 61 -5.41 -2.11 4.96
N ALA A 62 -4.63 -1.61 5.91
CA ALA A 62 -3.20 -1.39 5.70
C ALA A 62 -2.38 -2.66 5.99
N LEU A 63 -1.15 -2.67 5.48
CA LEU A 63 -0.13 -3.65 5.83
C LEU A 63 0.69 -3.14 7.03
N ARG A 64 0.97 -4.04 7.98
CA ARG A 64 1.94 -3.83 9.05
C ARG A 64 3.34 -3.78 8.47
N ILE A 65 3.95 -2.60 8.53
CA ILE A 65 5.33 -2.42 8.08
C ILE A 65 6.19 -2.08 9.30
N THR A 66 7.08 -2.99 9.69
CA THR A 66 8.14 -2.70 10.66
C THR A 66 9.51 -2.73 9.99
N PRO A 67 10.51 -1.96 10.48
CA PRO A 67 11.88 -2.05 9.99
C PRO A 67 12.46 -3.46 10.14
N GLU A 68 12.01 -4.24 11.12
CA GLU A 68 12.46 -5.62 11.32
C GLU A 68 11.91 -6.53 10.23
N ASP A 69 10.60 -6.46 9.93
CA ASP A 69 9.97 -7.24 8.85
C ASP A 69 10.61 -6.92 7.49
N VAL A 70 10.85 -5.62 7.23
CA VAL A 70 11.51 -5.17 5.99
C VAL A 70 12.92 -5.75 5.90
N ARG A 71 13.68 -5.75 6.99
CA ARG A 71 15.07 -6.25 7.04
C ARG A 71 15.12 -7.76 6.85
N ASN A 72 14.19 -8.49 7.48
CA ASN A 72 14.09 -9.94 7.43
C ASN A 72 13.39 -10.45 6.16
N GLU A 73 12.91 -9.55 5.30
CA GLU A 73 12.17 -9.88 4.08
C GLU A 73 10.89 -10.68 4.38
N GLU A 74 10.27 -10.39 5.53
CA GLU A 74 9.05 -11.05 5.97
C GLU A 74 7.83 -10.60 5.16
N MET A 75 6.82 -11.47 5.16
CA MET A 75 5.52 -11.18 4.56
C MET A 75 4.76 -10.20 5.46
N TYR A 76 4.39 -9.04 4.93
CA TYR A 76 3.60 -8.08 5.71
C TYR A 76 2.18 -8.59 5.93
N GLN A 77 1.70 -8.42 7.15
CA GLN A 77 0.37 -8.83 7.57
C GLN A 77 -0.60 -7.66 7.42
N GLU A 78 -1.86 -7.94 7.09
CA GLU A 78 -2.93 -6.94 7.20
C GLU A 78 -3.16 -6.60 8.67
N ILE A 79 -3.36 -5.32 8.97
CA ILE A 79 -3.78 -4.85 10.29
C ILE A 79 -5.23 -4.43 10.26
N ASP A 80 -5.90 -4.60 11.39
CA ASP A 80 -7.25 -4.10 11.55
C ASP A 80 -7.27 -2.56 11.57
N PRO A 81 -8.37 -1.92 11.14
CA PRO A 81 -8.47 -0.46 11.13
C PRO A 81 -8.21 0.19 12.50
N ASP A 82 -8.58 -0.50 13.59
CA ASP A 82 -8.35 -0.04 14.96
C ASP A 82 -6.85 -0.06 15.33
N GLU A 83 -6.10 -1.03 14.81
CA GLU A 83 -4.65 -1.10 15.00
C GLU A 83 -3.91 -0.07 14.13
N GLU A 84 -4.43 0.21 12.94
CA GLU A 84 -3.91 1.24 12.05
C GLU A 84 -3.97 2.63 12.69
N ALA A 85 -5.12 2.99 13.27
CA ALA A 85 -5.28 4.26 13.98
C ALA A 85 -4.26 4.44 15.11
N LYS A 86 -3.95 3.34 15.82
CA LYS A 86 -2.95 3.34 16.89
C LYS A 86 -1.53 3.56 16.37
N LEU A 87 -1.18 2.97 15.21
CA LEU A 87 0.12 3.19 14.57
C LEU A 87 0.28 4.63 14.07
N GLU A 88 -0.76 5.22 13.48
CA GLU A 88 -0.75 6.61 13.03
C GLU A 88 -0.56 7.58 14.20
N GLN A 89 -1.28 7.34 15.31
CA GLN A 89 -1.15 8.14 16.53
C GLN A 89 0.28 8.09 17.11
N LEU A 90 0.89 6.90 17.14
CA LEU A 90 2.26 6.73 17.61
C LEU A 90 3.29 7.47 16.72
N HIS A 91 3.10 7.42 15.39
CA HIS A 91 3.98 8.14 14.47
C HIS A 91 3.90 9.66 14.65
N GLN A 92 2.71 10.18 14.94
CA GLN A 92 2.50 11.62 15.15
C GLN A 92 3.17 12.11 16.44
N GLU A 93 3.22 11.28 17.47
CA GLU A 93 3.93 11.54 18.74
C GLU A 93 5.46 11.58 18.53
N VAL A 94 6.04 10.60 17.81
CA VAL A 94 7.49 10.53 17.56
C VAL A 94 8.01 11.70 16.70
N ILE A 95 7.22 12.16 15.72
CA ILE A 95 7.57 13.31 14.88
C ILE A 95 7.45 14.63 15.68
N GLY A 96 6.50 14.72 16.62
CA GLY A 96 6.35 15.85 17.53
C GLY A 96 7.55 16.04 18.47
N GLU A 97 8.17 14.96 18.92
CA GLU A 97 9.35 15.00 19.81
C GLU A 97 10.65 15.41 19.09
N SER A 98 10.71 15.33 17.76
CA SER A 98 11.91 15.65 16.97
C SER A 98 12.02 17.14 16.57
N GLN A 99 11.12 18.01 17.05
CA GLN A 99 11.12 19.45 16.78
C GLN A 99 11.45 20.32 18.02
N GLU A 100 11.72 19.71 19.17
CA GLU A 100 12.23 20.43 20.35
C GLU A 100 13.65 19.95 20.70
N LYS A 101 14.67 20.51 20.01
CA LYS A 101 15.98 20.86 20.58
C LYS A 101 16.84 21.67 19.61
#